data_AF-A0A8J5GPC9-F1
#
_entry.id   AF-A0A8J5GPC9-F1
#
_cell.length_a   1.000
_cell.length_b   1.000
_cell.length_c   1.000
_cell.angle_alpha   90.00
_cell.angle_beta   90.00
_cell.angle_gamma   90.00
#
_symmetry.space_group_name_H-M   'P 1'
#
loop_
_entity.id
_entity.type
_entity.pdbx_description
1 polymer ?
#
loop_
_entity_poly.entity_id
_entity_poly.type
_entity_poly.pdbx_seq_one_letter_code
_entity_poly.pdbx_strand_id
1 'polypeptide(L)'
;MLNLLDIVTKNWLRLPSSSRSPSPAVLLLIGGRPNYRSTSGSSEMDSQPTSLQRLHNVEKRLVRVLELAGAVMDELASSTGPRAEFLAGHCREFMMSIKEIQTTLREEIKSACEYRPFEKCDYSARIANEICVKKLEYIIDQLDGLKESIDNYED
;
A
#
# COMPACT_ATOMS: atom_id res chain seq x y z
N MET A 1 -28.79 -21.20 11.40
CA MET A 1 -27.89 -20.11 11.87
C MET A 1 -26.61 -20.07 11.04
N LEU A 2 -26.69 -20.05 9.70
CA LEU A 2 -25.52 -20.23 8.80
C LEU A 2 -25.43 -19.21 7.66
N ASN A 3 -26.07 -18.04 7.77
CA ASN A 3 -26.25 -17.16 6.60
C ASN A 3 -25.54 -15.80 6.66
N LEU A 4 -24.85 -15.42 7.75
CA LEU A 4 -24.16 -14.12 7.79
C LEU A 4 -22.66 -14.22 7.45
N LEU A 5 -21.96 -15.22 8.02
CA LEU A 5 -20.57 -15.49 7.63
C LEU A 5 -20.48 -15.85 6.16
N ASP A 6 -21.38 -16.71 5.67
CA ASP A 6 -21.34 -17.22 4.30
C ASP A 6 -21.56 -16.10 3.26
N ILE A 7 -22.38 -15.08 3.58
CA ILE A 7 -22.57 -13.89 2.73
C ILE A 7 -21.31 -13.01 2.73
N VAL A 8 -20.70 -12.80 3.90
CA VAL A 8 -19.50 -11.96 4.04
C VAL A 8 -18.30 -12.61 3.35
N THR A 9 -18.09 -13.92 3.54
CA THR A 9 -16.97 -14.65 2.94
C THR A 9 -17.14 -14.81 1.42
N LYS A 10 -18.36 -15.08 0.92
CA LYS A 10 -18.61 -15.24 -0.52
C LYS A 10 -18.57 -13.94 -1.32
N ASN A 11 -18.92 -12.79 -0.71
CA ASN A 11 -18.81 -11.49 -1.39
C ASN A 11 -17.42 -10.87 -1.34
N TRP A 12 -16.61 -11.18 -0.32
CA TRP A 12 -15.23 -10.67 -0.23
C TRP A 12 -14.22 -11.43 -1.10
N LEU A 13 -14.41 -12.75 -1.30
CA LEU A 13 -13.48 -13.58 -2.07
C LEU A 13 -13.83 -13.78 -3.55
N ARG A 14 -14.86 -13.11 -4.09
CA ARG A 14 -15.15 -13.16 -5.53
C ARG A 14 -14.17 -12.26 -6.30
N LEU A 15 -12.90 -12.64 -6.26
CA LEU A 15 -11.88 -12.24 -7.23
C LEU A 15 -12.31 -12.77 -8.61
N PRO A 16 -12.14 -12.00 -9.70
CA PRO A 16 -12.39 -12.51 -11.03
C PRO A 16 -11.41 -13.66 -11.29
N SER A 17 -11.95 -14.86 -11.47
CA SER A 17 -11.24 -16.01 -12.04
C SER A 17 -10.88 -15.67 -13.49
N SER A 18 -9.74 -15.02 -13.67
CA SER A 18 -9.04 -14.92 -14.95
C SER A 18 -7.65 -15.50 -14.76
N SER A 19 -7.39 -16.57 -15.51
CA SER A 19 -6.11 -17.24 -15.64
C SER A 19 -5.01 -16.26 -16.04
N ARG A 20 -4.35 -15.64 -15.06
CA ARG A 20 -3.03 -15.04 -15.22
C ARG A 20 -2.19 -15.47 -14.04
N SER A 21 -1.02 -16.02 -14.37
CA SER A 21 0.04 -16.30 -13.42
C SER A 21 0.28 -15.09 -12.52
N PRO A 22 0.66 -15.29 -11.24
CA PRO A 22 0.96 -14.19 -10.34
C PRO A 22 2.07 -13.34 -10.96
N SER A 23 1.82 -12.04 -11.13
CA SER A 23 2.85 -11.11 -11.58
C SER A 23 3.96 -11.07 -10.52
N PRO A 24 5.25 -11.07 -10.89
CA PRO A 24 6.39 -11.06 -9.96
C PRO A 24 6.36 -9.95 -8.89
N ALA A 25 5.56 -8.90 -9.11
CA ALA A 25 5.36 -7.80 -8.17
C ALA A 25 4.70 -8.20 -6.83
N VAL A 26 3.86 -9.25 -6.81
CA VAL A 26 3.20 -9.70 -5.57
C VAL A 26 4.21 -10.35 -4.60
N LEU A 27 5.26 -10.98 -5.14
CA LEU A 27 6.33 -11.60 -4.34
C LEU A 27 7.25 -10.56 -3.66
N LEU A 28 7.32 -9.33 -4.19
CA LEU A 28 8.16 -8.27 -3.61
C LEU A 28 7.51 -7.53 -2.44
N LEU A 29 6.20 -7.65 -2.23
CA LEU A 29 5.51 -7.01 -1.09
C LEU A 29 5.76 -7.75 0.24
N ILE A 30 6.32 -8.97 0.21
CA ILE A 30 6.61 -9.78 1.41
C ILE A 30 8.06 -9.56 1.90
N GLY A 31 8.91 -8.86 1.15
CA GLY A 31 10.33 -8.70 1.47
C GLY A 31 10.89 -7.31 1.24
N GLY A 32 11.04 -6.54 2.33
CA GLY A 32 12.00 -5.44 2.41
C GLY A 32 11.49 -4.05 1.98
N ARG A 33 11.45 -3.12 2.94
CA ARG A 33 11.18 -1.70 2.71
C ARG A 33 12.31 -1.04 1.90
N PRO A 34 12.02 -0.21 0.88
CA PRO A 34 12.92 0.85 0.47
C PRO A 34 12.47 2.19 1.07
N ASN A 35 13.43 2.90 1.66
CA ASN A 35 13.31 4.27 2.15
C ASN A 35 13.21 5.22 0.94
N TYR A 36 12.11 5.96 0.80
CA TYR A 36 11.89 6.92 -0.29
C TYR A 36 12.20 8.34 0.20
N ARG A 37 13.25 8.95 -0.35
CA ARG A 37 13.55 10.37 -0.19
C ARG A 37 12.80 11.14 -1.27
N SER A 38 11.88 12.02 -0.87
CA SER A 38 10.98 12.76 -1.74
C SER A 38 11.69 13.84 -2.55
N THR A 39 11.42 13.88 -3.86
CA THR A 39 11.66 15.03 -4.74
C THR A 39 10.31 15.67 -5.10
N SER A 40 10.22 16.97 -4.85
CA SER A 40 9.02 17.82 -4.98
C SER A 40 8.66 18.14 -6.43
N GLY A 41 7.41 17.92 -6.80
CA GLY A 41 6.77 18.49 -7.99
C GLY A 41 5.37 18.97 -7.61
N SER A 42 5.18 20.29 -7.59
CA SER A 42 3.91 20.95 -7.25
C SER A 42 2.93 20.88 -8.43
N SER A 43 1.67 20.51 -8.16
CA SER A 43 0.47 21.20 -8.64
C SER A 43 -0.79 20.62 -7.99
N GLU A 44 -1.68 21.54 -7.61
CA GLU A 44 -3.09 21.38 -7.18
C GLU A 44 -3.32 20.86 -5.76
N MET A 45 -3.55 21.83 -4.87
CA MET A 45 -3.97 21.63 -3.49
C MET A 45 -5.49 21.56 -3.43
N ASP A 46 -6.05 20.46 -3.92
CA ASP A 46 -7.36 20.01 -3.43
C ASP A 46 -7.13 19.35 -2.06
N SER A 47 -7.92 19.74 -1.08
CA SER A 47 -7.90 19.25 0.30
C SER A 47 -8.38 17.80 0.43
N GLN A 48 -7.99 16.92 -0.50
CA GLN A 48 -8.23 15.50 -0.42
C GLN A 48 -7.18 14.85 0.50
N PRO A 49 -7.60 14.03 1.48
CA PRO A 49 -6.66 13.29 2.31
C PRO A 49 -5.79 12.41 1.43
N THR A 50 -4.50 12.33 1.74
CA THR A 50 -3.56 11.45 1.02
C THR A 50 -4.00 9.99 1.09
N SER A 51 -3.55 9.15 0.15
CA SER A 51 -3.82 7.69 0.16
C SER A 51 -3.52 7.06 1.53
N LEU A 52 -2.34 7.36 2.10
CA LEU A 52 -1.96 6.89 3.44
C LEU A 52 -2.91 7.39 4.53
N GLN A 53 -3.38 8.63 4.44
CA GLN A 53 -4.34 9.17 5.42
C GLN A 53 -5.72 8.52 5.30
N ARG A 54 -6.18 8.20 4.07
CA ARG A 54 -7.43 7.46 3.85
C ARG A 54 -7.33 6.04 4.40
N LEU A 55 -6.21 5.35 4.18
CA LEU A 55 -5.96 4.02 4.74
C LEU A 55 -5.84 4.03 6.27
N HIS A 56 -5.21 5.04 6.86
CA HIS A 56 -5.16 5.20 8.31
C HIS A 56 -6.55 5.46 8.92
N ASN A 57 -7.42 6.19 8.21
CA ASN A 57 -8.81 6.35 8.62
C ASN A 57 -9.57 5.02 8.54
N VAL A 58 -9.28 4.16 7.55
CA VAL A 58 -9.82 2.79 7.50
C VAL A 58 -9.37 1.97 8.71
N GLU A 59 -8.10 2.05 9.09
CA GLU A 59 -7.57 1.36 10.28
C GLU A 59 -8.32 1.76 11.55
N LYS A 60 -8.53 3.07 11.78
CA LYS A 60 -9.33 3.56 12.91
C LYS A 60 -10.77 3.03 12.89
N ARG A 61 -11.38 2.97 11.70
CA ARG A 61 -12.74 2.45 11.54
C ARG A 61 -12.81 0.94 11.79
N LEU A 62 -11.78 0.18 11.44
CA LEU A 62 -11.70 -1.24 11.78
C LEU A 62 -11.66 -1.46 13.30
N VAL A 63 -10.90 -0.65 14.03
CA VAL A 63 -10.92 -0.66 15.50
C VAL A 63 -12.33 -0.37 16.02
N ARG A 64 -12.99 0.67 15.49
CA ARG A 64 -14.37 1.01 15.86
C ARG A 64 -15.37 -0.14 15.61
N VAL A 65 -15.24 -0.84 14.48
CA VAL A 65 -16.07 -2.01 14.16
C VAL A 65 -15.91 -3.12 15.20
N LEU A 66 -14.69 -3.36 15.67
CA LEU A 66 -14.41 -4.34 16.73
C LEU A 66 -15.01 -3.91 18.07
N GLU A 67 -14.91 -2.64 18.42
CA GLU A 67 -15.57 -2.08 19.62
C GLU A 67 -17.08 -2.26 19.58
N LEU A 68 -17.72 -1.97 18.44
CA LEU A 68 -19.16 -2.14 18.26
C LEU A 68 -19.59 -3.60 18.40
N ALA A 69 -18.79 -4.54 17.87
CA ALA A 69 -19.03 -5.96 18.03
C ALA A 69 -18.87 -6.40 19.50
N GLY A 70 -17.84 -5.90 20.19
CA GLY A 70 -17.64 -6.09 21.63
C GLY A 70 -18.84 -5.62 22.45
N ALA A 71 -19.29 -4.39 22.23
CA ALA A 71 -20.44 -3.82 22.90
C ALA A 71 -21.73 -4.62 22.68
N VAL A 72 -21.95 -5.15 21.47
CA VAL A 72 -23.07 -6.05 21.19
C VAL A 72 -22.96 -7.36 21.98
N MET A 73 -21.77 -7.96 22.06
CA MET A 73 -21.56 -9.17 22.86
C MET A 73 -21.80 -8.92 24.35
N ASP A 74 -21.31 -7.81 24.88
CA ASP A 74 -21.51 -7.42 26.29
C ASP A 74 -22.99 -7.22 26.61
N GLU A 75 -23.73 -6.53 25.73
CA GLU A 75 -25.17 -6.34 25.89
C GLU A 75 -25.96 -7.66 25.84
N LEU A 76 -25.56 -8.57 24.94
CA LEU A 76 -26.16 -9.92 24.85
C LEU A 76 -25.85 -10.78 26.09
N ALA A 77 -24.73 -10.54 26.76
CA ALA A 77 -24.35 -11.23 28.00
C ALA A 77 -25.00 -10.62 29.27
N SER A 78 -25.76 -9.52 29.14
CA SER A 78 -26.35 -8.83 30.27
C SER A 78 -27.38 -9.68 31.04
N SER A 79 -27.34 -9.61 32.38
CA SER A 79 -28.24 -10.38 33.25
C SER A 79 -29.68 -9.89 33.24
N THR A 80 -29.91 -8.65 32.82
CA THR A 80 -31.24 -8.02 32.67
C THR A 80 -31.88 -8.27 31.30
N GLY A 81 -31.19 -8.99 30.41
CA GLY A 81 -31.62 -9.24 29.04
C GLY A 81 -31.28 -8.10 28.09
N PRO A 82 -31.08 -8.39 26.79
CA PRO A 82 -30.54 -7.43 25.83
C PRO A 82 -31.53 -6.33 25.47
N ARG A 83 -31.05 -5.08 25.50
CA ARG A 83 -31.82 -3.91 25.08
C ARG A 83 -31.84 -3.81 23.55
N ALA A 84 -33.02 -4.05 22.97
CA ALA A 84 -33.22 -4.06 21.52
C ALA A 84 -32.75 -2.76 20.84
N GLU A 85 -32.98 -1.59 21.43
CA GLU A 85 -32.56 -0.31 20.84
C GLU A 85 -31.04 -0.13 20.83
N PHE A 86 -30.36 -0.59 21.87
CA PHE A 86 -28.90 -0.55 21.94
C PHE A 86 -28.30 -1.43 20.83
N LEU A 87 -28.78 -2.67 20.71
CA LEU A 87 -28.36 -3.61 19.67
C LEU A 87 -28.65 -3.07 18.27
N ALA A 88 -29.85 -2.54 18.04
CA ALA A 88 -30.23 -1.99 16.74
C ALA A 88 -29.37 -0.77 16.34
N GLY A 89 -28.97 0.06 17.30
CA GLY A 89 -28.04 1.16 17.08
C GLY A 89 -26.65 0.67 16.71
N HIS A 90 -26.07 -0.21 17.53
CA HIS A 90 -24.71 -0.70 17.33
C HIS A 90 -24.57 -1.54 16.06
N CYS A 91 -25.52 -2.41 15.76
CA CYS A 91 -25.53 -3.19 14.52
C CYS A 91 -25.64 -2.29 13.27
N ARG A 92 -26.38 -1.19 13.35
CA ARG A 92 -26.49 -0.23 12.24
C ARG A 92 -25.19 0.52 12.01
N GLU A 93 -24.58 1.02 13.08
CA GLU A 93 -23.28 1.70 13.02
C GLU A 93 -22.18 0.74 12.52
N PHE A 94 -22.22 -0.52 12.95
CA PHE A 94 -21.33 -1.58 12.48
C PHE A 94 -21.45 -1.76 10.97
N MET A 95 -22.67 -1.96 10.45
CA MET A 95 -22.90 -2.15 9.02
C MET A 95 -22.47 -0.94 8.18
N MET A 96 -22.73 0.28 8.68
CA MET A 96 -22.34 1.51 8.00
C MET A 96 -20.81 1.65 7.95
N SER A 97 -20.14 1.38 9.08
CA SER A 97 -18.68 1.39 9.15
C SER A 97 -18.03 0.37 8.22
N ILE A 98 -18.57 -0.86 8.16
CA ILE A 98 -18.13 -1.89 7.20
C ILE A 98 -18.28 -1.43 5.75
N LYS A 99 -19.42 -0.82 5.41
CA LYS A 99 -19.66 -0.31 4.04
C LYS A 99 -18.65 0.78 3.67
N GLU A 100 -18.36 1.70 4.57
CA GLU A 100 -17.38 2.76 4.34
C GLU A 100 -15.97 2.21 4.18
N ILE A 101 -15.55 1.28 5.05
CA ILE A 101 -14.27 0.56 4.92
C ILE A 101 -14.16 -0.12 3.55
N GLN A 102 -15.21 -0.84 3.13
CA GLN A 102 -15.24 -1.54 1.85
C GLN A 102 -15.11 -0.59 0.66
N THR A 103 -15.84 0.53 0.67
CA THR A 103 -15.78 1.53 -0.41
C THR A 103 -14.39 2.14 -0.50
N THR A 104 -13.82 2.61 0.62
CA THR A 104 -12.49 3.22 0.62
C THR A 104 -11.41 2.23 0.20
N LEU A 105 -11.41 1.00 0.72
CA LEU A 105 -10.42 -0.01 0.32
C LEU A 105 -10.53 -0.36 -1.17
N ARG A 106 -11.75 -0.44 -1.72
CA ARG A 106 -11.94 -0.68 -3.16
C ARG A 106 -11.34 0.43 -4.00
N GLU A 107 -11.54 1.68 -3.61
CA GLU A 107 -10.98 2.86 -4.29
C GLU A 107 -9.45 2.87 -4.19
N GLU A 108 -8.89 2.58 -3.02
CA GLU A 108 -7.44 2.52 -2.82
C GLU A 108 -6.80 1.37 -3.61
N ILE A 109 -7.43 0.19 -3.65
CA ILE A 109 -6.96 -0.94 -4.47
C ILE A 109 -7.00 -0.57 -5.95
N LYS A 110 -8.10 0.04 -6.42
CA LYS A 110 -8.21 0.51 -7.80
C LYS A 110 -7.11 1.51 -8.12
N SER A 111 -6.92 2.50 -7.25
CA SER A 111 -5.89 3.53 -7.40
C SER A 111 -4.48 2.94 -7.39
N ALA A 112 -4.19 1.98 -6.50
CA ALA A 112 -2.90 1.30 -6.45
C ALA A 112 -2.63 0.42 -7.68
N CYS A 113 -3.67 -0.19 -8.26
CA CYS A 113 -3.57 -0.97 -9.50
C CYS A 113 -3.42 -0.08 -10.75
N GLU A 114 -4.04 1.09 -10.75
CA GLU A 114 -3.86 2.13 -11.79
C GLU A 114 -2.51 2.83 -11.65
N TYR A 115 -2.00 2.93 -10.42
CA TYR A 115 -0.64 3.36 -10.13
C TYR A 115 0.35 2.29 -10.60
N ARG A 116 0.74 2.37 -11.88
CA ARG A 116 1.86 1.59 -12.41
C ARG A 116 3.16 2.18 -11.88
N PRO A 117 3.85 1.52 -10.92
CA PRO A 117 5.07 2.08 -10.36
C PRO A 117 6.14 2.21 -11.45
N PHE A 118 6.19 1.27 -12.39
CA PHE A 118 7.19 1.21 -13.45
C PHE A 118 7.05 2.25 -14.56
N GLU A 119 5.90 2.91 -14.71
CA GLU A 119 5.73 3.94 -15.76
C GLU A 119 6.31 5.30 -15.34
N LYS A 120 6.47 5.55 -14.03
CA LYS A 120 7.06 6.77 -13.49
C LYS A 120 8.26 6.52 -12.56
N CYS A 121 8.74 5.28 -12.46
CA CYS A 121 9.90 4.96 -11.61
C CYS A 121 11.20 5.37 -12.29
N ASP A 122 11.90 6.35 -11.71
CA ASP A 122 13.23 6.77 -12.14
C ASP A 122 14.34 5.78 -11.72
N TYR A 123 14.01 4.69 -11.01
CA TYR A 123 14.99 3.70 -10.52
C TYR A 123 15.85 3.15 -11.66
N SER A 124 15.25 2.75 -12.78
CA SER A 124 16.00 2.20 -13.91
C SER A 124 16.99 3.23 -14.48
N ALA A 125 16.54 4.48 -14.65
CA ALA A 125 17.39 5.57 -15.11
C ALA A 125 18.50 5.90 -14.10
N ARG A 126 18.18 5.90 -12.80
CA ARG A 126 19.13 6.18 -11.72
C ARG A 126 20.22 5.11 -11.63
N ILE A 127 19.85 3.83 -11.65
CA ILE A 127 20.81 2.72 -11.62
C ILE A 127 21.66 2.72 -12.90
N ALA A 128 21.07 2.97 -14.07
CA ALA A 128 21.83 3.09 -15.32
C ALA A 128 22.87 4.22 -15.26
N ASN A 129 22.50 5.37 -14.68
CA ASN A 129 23.41 6.50 -14.50
C ASN A 129 24.52 6.18 -13.48
N GLU A 130 24.21 5.52 -12.38
CA GLU A 130 25.19 5.11 -11.37
C GLU A 130 26.23 4.15 -11.98
N ILE A 131 25.78 3.18 -12.78
CA ILE A 131 26.66 2.29 -13.55
C ILE A 131 27.51 3.09 -14.55
N CYS A 132 26.93 4.08 -15.24
CA CYS A 132 27.64 4.92 -16.20
C CYS A 132 28.78 5.71 -15.52
N VAL A 133 28.51 6.30 -14.35
CA VAL A 133 29.53 7.00 -13.55
C VAL A 133 30.68 6.06 -13.19
N LYS A 134 30.40 4.84 -12.73
CA LYS A 134 31.44 3.84 -12.42
C LYS A 134 32.30 3.47 -13.63
N LYS A 135 31.69 3.40 -14.83
CA LYS A 135 32.45 3.18 -16.08
C LYS A 135 33.35 4.36 -16.42
N LEU A 136 32.87 5.59 -16.20
CA LEU A 136 33.66 6.80 -16.45
C LEU A 136 34.83 6.92 -15.47
N GLU A 137 34.61 6.64 -14.18
CA GLU A 137 35.68 6.56 -13.17
C GLU A 137 36.77 5.58 -13.60
N TYR A 138 36.38 4.37 -14.04
CA TYR A 138 37.34 3.39 -14.55
C TYR A 138 38.14 3.90 -15.76
N ILE A 139 37.50 4.57 -16.73
CA ILE A 139 38.20 5.11 -17.89
C ILE A 139 39.19 6.21 -17.47
N ILE A 140 38.82 7.07 -16.53
CA ILE A 140 39.70 8.11 -15.99
C ILE A 140 40.93 7.46 -15.35
N ASP A 141 40.74 6.45 -14.49
CA ASP A 141 41.85 5.73 -13.85
C ASP A 141 42.80 5.11 -14.88
N GLN A 142 42.27 4.56 -15.98
CA GLN A 142 43.10 4.02 -17.06
C GLN A 142 43.87 5.11 -17.83
N LEU A 143 43.25 6.26 -18.06
CA LEU A 143 43.90 7.39 -18.73
C LEU A 143 45.00 7.99 -17.87
N ASP A 144 44.78 8.11 -16.57
CA ASP A 144 45.79 8.59 -15.62
C ASP A 144 46.99 7.63 -15.57
N GLY A 145 46.75 6.32 -15.53
CA GLY A 145 47.83 5.32 -15.60
C GLY A 145 48.61 5.35 -16.91
N LEU A 146 47.95 5.61 -18.04
CA LEU A 146 48.64 5.79 -19.33
C LEU A 146 49.47 7.08 -19.36
N LYS A 147 48.94 8.17 -18.80
CA LYS A 147 49.66 9.44 -18.70
C LYS A 147 50.92 9.29 -17.85
N GLU A 148 50.80 8.70 -16.67
CA GLU A 148 51.96 8.42 -15.80
C GLU A 148 52.98 7.53 -16.51
N SER A 149 52.52 6.53 -17.27
CA SER A 149 53.41 5.69 -18.07
C SER A 149 54.17 6.51 -19.11
N ILE A 150 53.51 7.43 -19.82
CA ILE A 150 54.15 8.32 -20.81
C ILE A 150 55.14 9.27 -20.14
N ASP A 151 54.73 9.93 -19.05
CA ASP A 151 55.57 10.88 -18.30
C ASP A 151 56.87 10.18 -17.83
N ASN A 152 56.79 8.91 -17.41
CA ASN A 152 57.96 8.10 -17.02
C ASN A 152 58.89 7.71 -18.19
N TYR A 153 58.47 7.85 -19.45
CA TYR A 153 59.34 7.62 -20.63
C TYR A 153 60.02 8.91 -21.13
N GLU A 154 59.61 10.09 -20.65
CA GLU A 154 60.21 11.39 -21.01
C GLU A 154 61.34 11.84 -20.05
N ASP A 155 61.61 11.07 -18.98
CA ASP A 155 62.81 11.14 -18.11
C ASP A 155 63.92 10.17 -18.55
#